data_AF-A0A7Z6YB08-F1
#
_entry.id   AF-A0A7Z6YB08-F1
#
_cell.length_a   1.000
_cell.length_b   1.000
_cell.length_c   1.000
_cell.angle_alpha   90.00
_cell.angle_beta   90.00
_cell.angle_gamma   90.00
#
_symmetry.space_group_name_H-M   'P 1'
#
loop_
_entity.id
_entity.type
_entity.pdbx_description
1 polymer ?
#
loop_
_entity_poly.entity_id
_entity_poly.type
_entity_poly.pdbx_seq_one_letter_code
_entity_poly.pdbx_strand_id
1 'polypeptide(L)'
;CVYIAQAPLYKYKKGKTEIYLKDSVALDHFLIEHGINSVDIEGIGKNDLMNLLKVARHYRYALLELEKRYNLLEILRFLIETKDALSLDMKVLEKSILEKLEGLNYQILRSFATEESLHLHAQTPKGLVEFNLDDNLFKEVLFEEANYTYQKLMEYNLDFLENKDILAFLEEVENHAKKGANIQRYKGLGEMNPNDLWETTMHKENRSLIKLKIEDLEKTDAIFSLCMGDEVEPRRAFIQAHAKDVKQLDV
;
A
#
# COMPACT_ATOMS: atom_id res chain seq x y z
N CYS A 1 -16.68 -18.05 26.18
CA CYS A 1 -15.84 -16.98 25.59
C CYS A 1 -15.05 -17.58 24.45
N VAL A 2 -15.23 -17.09 23.22
CA VAL A 2 -14.54 -17.59 22.03
C VAL A 2 -13.37 -16.64 21.69
N TYR A 3 -12.23 -17.22 21.33
CA TYR A 3 -11.03 -16.50 20.92
C TYR A 3 -10.51 -17.05 19.60
N ILE A 4 -9.94 -16.19 18.77
CA ILE A 4 -9.29 -16.56 17.50
C ILE A 4 -7.78 -16.31 17.65
N ALA A 5 -6.98 -17.33 17.33
CA ALA A 5 -5.53 -17.20 17.32
C ALA A 5 -5.05 -16.37 16.12
N GLN A 6 -3.96 -15.63 16.31
CA GLN A 6 -3.33 -14.83 15.26
C GLN A 6 -1.94 -15.41 14.98
N ALA A 7 -1.86 -16.28 13.98
CA ALA A 7 -0.58 -16.81 13.51
C ALA A 7 0.22 -15.73 12.76
N PRO A 8 1.56 -15.79 12.77
CA PRO A 8 2.37 -14.85 12.01
C PRO A 8 2.18 -15.04 10.50
N LEU A 9 2.17 -13.93 9.76
CA LEU A 9 2.04 -13.95 8.30
C LEU A 9 3.41 -14.10 7.60
N TYR A 10 4.49 -13.67 8.23
CA TYR A 10 5.83 -13.72 7.65
C TYR A 10 6.86 -14.31 8.62
N LYS A 11 7.85 -15.01 8.06
CA LYS A 11 9.09 -15.42 8.72
C LYS A 11 10.27 -14.78 8.01
N TYR A 12 11.02 -13.95 8.73
CA TYR A 12 12.30 -13.41 8.30
C TYR A 12 13.43 -14.26 8.88
N LYS A 13 14.33 -14.76 8.02
CA LYS A 13 15.48 -15.57 8.43
C LYS A 13 16.76 -15.03 7.82
N LYS A 14 17.72 -14.60 8.65
CA LYS A 14 19.05 -14.15 8.21
C LYS A 14 20.12 -14.80 9.08
N GLY A 15 20.93 -15.67 8.48
CA GLY A 15 21.91 -16.48 9.21
C GLY A 15 21.23 -17.38 10.25
N LYS A 16 21.53 -17.15 11.54
CA LYS A 16 20.94 -17.89 12.68
C LYS A 16 19.71 -17.20 13.27
N THR A 17 19.42 -15.97 12.88
CA THR A 17 18.31 -15.19 13.42
C THR A 17 17.04 -15.51 12.64
N GLU A 18 15.99 -15.89 13.37
CA GLU A 18 14.65 -16.14 12.84
C GLU A 18 13.65 -15.26 13.60
N ILE A 19 12.84 -14.52 12.85
CA ILE A 19 11.87 -13.56 13.41
C ILE A 19 10.54 -13.77 12.73
N TYR A 20 9.50 -13.86 13.55
CA TYR A 20 8.11 -14.03 13.10
C TYR A 20 7.38 -12.71 13.17
N LEU A 21 6.73 -12.34 12.07
CA LEU A 21 6.10 -11.05 11.88
C LEU A 21 4.62 -11.26 11.58
N LYS A 22 3.77 -10.59 12.34
CA LYS A 22 2.32 -10.82 12.35
C LYS A 22 1.63 -10.43 11.04
N ASP A 23 2.07 -9.37 10.39
CA ASP A 23 1.44 -8.78 9.21
C ASP A 23 2.47 -8.06 8.34
N SER A 24 2.04 -7.51 7.20
CA SER A 24 2.92 -6.77 6.27
C SER A 24 3.45 -5.48 6.89
N VAL A 25 2.67 -4.80 7.73
CA VAL A 25 3.10 -3.56 8.39
C VAL A 25 4.26 -3.83 9.35
N ALA A 26 4.18 -4.92 10.11
CA ALA A 26 5.26 -5.36 10.99
C ALA A 26 6.51 -5.72 10.18
N LEU A 27 6.36 -6.38 9.03
CA LEU A 27 7.48 -6.66 8.13
C LEU A 27 8.12 -5.37 7.60
N ASP A 28 7.34 -4.42 7.10
CA ASP A 28 7.88 -3.14 6.59
C ASP A 28 8.63 -2.38 7.69
N HIS A 29 8.04 -2.26 8.88
CA HIS A 29 8.70 -1.60 10.02
C HIS A 29 10.01 -2.29 10.40
N PHE A 30 10.01 -3.62 10.44
CA PHE A 30 11.21 -4.41 10.72
C PHE A 30 12.29 -4.17 9.66
N LEU A 31 11.93 -4.16 8.37
CA LEU A 31 12.87 -3.92 7.29
C LEU A 31 13.43 -2.50 7.31
N ILE A 32 12.61 -1.49 7.62
CA ILE A 32 13.07 -0.10 7.78
C ILE A 32 14.06 -0.02 8.95
N GLU A 33 13.71 -0.59 10.12
CA GLU A 33 14.54 -0.55 11.32
C GLU A 33 15.92 -1.17 11.12
N HIS A 34 15.96 -2.36 10.51
CA HIS A 34 17.22 -3.06 10.25
C HIS A 34 17.96 -2.51 9.03
N GLY A 35 17.25 -1.89 8.09
CA GLY A 35 17.80 -1.30 6.87
C GLY A 35 18.57 -0.02 7.14
N ILE A 36 18.04 0.86 8.00
CA ILE A 36 18.64 2.16 8.33
C ILE A 36 20.07 2.04 8.84
N ASN A 37 20.39 0.97 9.59
CA ASN A 37 21.74 0.78 10.12
C ASN A 37 22.79 0.49 9.03
N SER A 38 22.36 0.19 7.81
CA SER A 38 23.26 -0.06 6.67
C SER A 38 23.48 1.17 5.81
N VAL A 39 22.78 2.27 6.09
CA VAL A 39 22.86 3.52 5.32
C VAL A 39 23.44 4.60 6.23
N ASP A 40 24.65 5.05 5.92
CA ASP A 40 25.24 6.22 6.56
C ASP A 40 24.79 7.47 5.80
N ILE A 41 23.91 8.25 6.43
CA ILE A 41 23.41 9.51 5.87
C ILE A 41 23.85 10.65 6.77
N GLU A 42 24.55 11.62 6.18
CA GLU A 42 24.85 12.89 6.83
C GLU A 42 23.64 13.84 6.68
N GLY A 43 23.29 14.56 7.75
CA GLY A 43 22.24 15.60 7.72
C GLY A 43 20.90 15.21 8.34
N ILE A 44 20.66 13.94 8.68
CA ILE A 44 19.44 13.51 9.39
C ILE A 44 19.75 12.52 10.52
N GLY A 45 19.13 12.69 11.68
CA GLY A 45 19.27 11.77 12.81
C GLY A 45 18.56 10.43 12.53
N LYS A 46 19.08 9.32 13.08
CA LYS A 46 18.49 7.98 12.88
C LYS A 46 17.01 7.88 13.26
N ASN A 47 16.60 8.57 14.34
CA ASN A 47 15.21 8.58 14.78
C ASN A 47 14.30 9.35 13.81
N ASP A 48 14.78 10.48 13.29
CA ASP A 48 14.04 11.29 12.33
C ASP A 48 13.94 10.57 10.98
N LEU A 49 15.02 9.92 10.55
CA LEU A 49 15.03 9.05 9.37
C LEU A 49 14.04 7.88 9.50
N MET A 50 13.98 7.24 10.66
CA MET A 50 13.00 6.21 10.95
C MET A 50 11.56 6.73 10.82
N ASN A 51 11.29 7.91 11.38
CA ASN A 51 9.96 8.51 11.31
C ASN A 51 9.61 8.92 9.88
N LEU A 52 10.54 9.55 9.15
CA LEU A 52 10.42 9.90 7.75
C LEU A 52 10.08 8.66 6.90
N LEU A 53 10.83 7.56 7.05
CA LEU A 53 10.61 6.34 6.29
C LEU A 53 9.28 5.66 6.63
N LYS A 54 8.82 5.76 7.89
CA LYS A 54 7.46 5.32 8.26
C LYS A 54 6.39 6.15 7.55
N VAL A 55 6.55 7.47 7.49
CA VAL A 55 5.63 8.35 6.72
C VAL A 55 5.70 8.00 5.23
N ALA A 56 6.89 7.77 4.68
CA ALA A 56 7.06 7.39 3.28
C ALA A 56 6.38 6.06 2.96
N ARG A 57 6.44 5.09 3.88
CA ARG A 57 5.71 3.82 3.79
C ARG A 57 4.19 4.03 3.81
N HIS A 58 3.68 4.93 4.65
CA HIS A 58 2.26 5.30 4.65
C HIS A 58 1.84 5.91 3.30
N TYR A 59 2.64 6.84 2.78
CA TYR A 59 2.40 7.44 1.46
C TYR A 59 2.41 6.39 0.34
N ARG A 60 3.41 5.51 0.30
CA ARG A 60 3.49 4.38 -0.64
C ARG A 60 2.25 3.50 -0.56
N TYR A 61 1.77 3.20 0.63
CA TYR A 61 0.58 2.39 0.83
C TYR A 61 -0.68 3.07 0.28
N ALA A 62 -0.88 4.35 0.58
CA ALA A 62 -2.03 5.11 0.07
C ALA A 62 -2.03 5.16 -1.48
N LEU A 63 -0.86 5.36 -2.08
CA LEU A 63 -0.67 5.30 -3.53
C LEU A 63 -1.02 3.93 -4.13
N LEU A 64 -0.58 2.83 -3.52
CA LEU A 64 -0.89 1.48 -4.00
C LEU A 64 -2.39 1.14 -3.87
N GLU A 65 -3.06 1.62 -2.82
CA GLU A 65 -4.52 1.43 -2.69
C GLU A 65 -5.28 2.29 -3.71
N LEU A 66 -4.79 3.48 -4.04
CA LEU A 66 -5.33 4.31 -5.12
C LEU A 66 -5.13 3.63 -6.49
N GLU A 67 -3.98 3.03 -6.76
CA GLU A 67 -3.68 2.33 -8.02
C GLU A 67 -4.65 1.17 -8.30
N LYS A 68 -5.12 0.46 -7.27
CA LYS A 68 -6.14 -0.60 -7.43
C LYS A 68 -7.48 -0.07 -7.92
N ARG A 69 -7.79 1.21 -7.64
CA ARG A 69 -9.06 1.85 -7.98
C ARG A 69 -8.97 2.63 -9.29
N TYR A 70 -7.85 3.32 -9.47
CA TYR A 70 -7.54 4.20 -10.59
C TYR A 70 -6.27 3.70 -11.28
N ASN A 71 -6.40 3.36 -12.55
CA ASN A 71 -5.24 3.00 -13.35
C ASN A 71 -4.39 4.27 -13.60
N LEU A 72 -3.07 4.14 -13.74
CA LEU A 72 -2.07 5.23 -13.88
C LEU A 72 -1.63 5.88 -12.56
N LEU A 73 -0.89 5.11 -11.76
CA LEU A 73 -0.25 5.58 -10.53
C LEU A 73 0.59 6.85 -10.73
N GLU A 74 1.26 6.98 -11.88
CA GLU A 74 2.14 8.12 -12.15
C GLU A 74 1.38 9.45 -12.23
N ILE A 75 0.14 9.43 -12.74
CA ILE A 75 -0.72 10.62 -12.78
C ILE A 75 -1.23 10.94 -11.39
N LEU A 76 -1.71 9.94 -10.64
CA LEU A 76 -2.20 10.13 -9.26
C LEU A 76 -1.10 10.72 -8.38
N ARG A 77 0.11 10.14 -8.48
CA ARG A 77 1.29 10.64 -7.80
C ARG A 77 1.62 12.07 -8.23
N PHE A 78 1.64 12.36 -9.53
CA PHE A 78 1.85 13.72 -10.02
C PHE A 78 0.83 14.73 -9.47
N LEU A 79 -0.45 14.37 -9.40
CA LEU A 79 -1.51 15.22 -8.84
C LEU A 79 -1.31 15.48 -7.35
N ILE A 80 -0.81 14.50 -6.59
CA ILE A 80 -0.54 14.64 -5.16
C ILE A 80 0.73 15.47 -4.91
N GLU A 81 1.77 15.24 -5.72
CA GLU A 81 3.08 15.87 -5.52
C GLU A 81 3.15 17.30 -6.05
N THR A 82 2.26 17.64 -6.99
CA THR A 82 2.15 18.97 -7.57
C THR A 82 1.43 19.90 -6.61
N LYS A 83 2.15 20.91 -6.14
CA LYS A 83 1.59 21.97 -5.31
C LYS A 83 0.41 22.64 -6.05
N ASP A 84 -0.69 22.82 -5.34
CA ASP A 84 -1.91 23.50 -5.82
C ASP A 84 -2.62 22.81 -7.00
N ALA A 85 -2.34 21.53 -7.30
CA ALA A 85 -3.03 20.78 -8.37
C ALA A 85 -4.57 20.82 -8.24
N LEU A 86 -5.07 20.82 -7.00
CA LEU A 86 -6.49 20.93 -6.64
C LEU A 86 -7.14 22.26 -7.04
N SER A 87 -6.34 23.29 -7.32
CA SER A 87 -6.79 24.65 -7.64
C SER A 87 -6.57 25.01 -9.11
N LEU A 88 -6.02 24.10 -9.91
CA LEU A 88 -5.75 24.33 -11.34
C LEU A 88 -6.97 23.95 -12.19
N ASP A 89 -7.20 24.72 -13.24
CA ASP A 89 -8.20 24.38 -14.25
C ASP A 89 -7.85 23.05 -14.95
N MET A 90 -8.85 22.26 -15.30
CA MET A 90 -8.69 20.95 -15.95
C MET A 90 -7.86 21.02 -17.24
N LYS A 91 -7.94 22.12 -18.00
CA LYS A 91 -7.11 22.34 -19.22
C LYS A 91 -5.63 22.55 -18.90
N VAL A 92 -5.32 23.17 -17.76
CA VAL A 92 -3.93 23.39 -17.31
C VAL A 92 -3.36 22.07 -16.76
N LEU A 93 -4.18 21.33 -16.02
CA LEU A 93 -3.84 19.99 -15.54
C LEU A 93 -3.57 19.04 -16.70
N GLU A 94 -4.42 19.03 -17.73
CA GLU A 94 -4.23 18.24 -18.94
C GLU A 94 -2.84 18.48 -19.53
N LYS A 95 -2.48 19.74 -19.80
CA LYS A 95 -1.18 20.07 -20.38
C LYS A 95 -0.02 19.57 -19.52
N SER A 96 -0.08 19.80 -18.21
CA SER A 96 0.97 19.40 -17.27
C SER A 96 1.11 17.88 -17.17
N ILE A 97 -0.02 17.15 -17.19
CA ILE A 97 -0.05 15.69 -17.20
C ILE A 97 0.58 15.16 -18.50
N LEU A 98 0.20 15.70 -19.66
CA LEU A 98 0.75 15.25 -20.94
C LEU A 98 2.27 15.45 -21.01
N GLU A 99 2.78 16.61 -20.58
CA GLU A 99 4.24 16.87 -20.49
C GLU A 99 4.95 15.85 -19.59
N LYS A 100 4.32 15.47 -18.47
CA LYS A 100 4.87 14.45 -17.56
C LYS A 100 4.88 13.05 -18.19
N LEU A 101 3.82 12.70 -18.92
CA LEU A 101 3.64 11.38 -19.53
C LEU A 101 4.57 11.14 -20.73
N GLU A 102 4.93 12.19 -21.48
CA GLU A 102 5.92 12.08 -22.56
C GLU A 102 7.26 11.52 -22.07
N GLY A 103 7.63 11.80 -20.81
CA GLY A 103 8.84 11.27 -20.17
C GLY A 103 8.78 9.78 -19.76
N LEU A 104 7.62 9.12 -19.85
CA LEU A 104 7.36 7.79 -19.27
C LEU A 104 7.14 6.68 -20.31
N ASN A 105 7.49 6.91 -21.59
CA ASN A 105 7.22 6.01 -22.72
C ASN A 105 5.71 5.69 -22.91
N TYR A 106 4.83 6.63 -22.54
CA TYR A 106 3.39 6.46 -22.76
C TYR A 106 3.03 7.05 -24.12
N GLN A 107 2.25 6.31 -24.90
CA GLN A 107 1.69 6.83 -26.14
C GLN A 107 0.26 7.32 -25.86
N ILE A 108 0.08 8.65 -25.86
CA ILE A 108 -1.23 9.26 -25.69
C ILE A 108 -2.04 9.04 -26.99
N LEU A 109 -3.19 8.37 -26.87
CA LEU A 109 -4.09 8.09 -27.97
C LEU A 109 -5.14 9.19 -28.11
N ARG A 110 -5.69 9.63 -26.97
CA ARG A 110 -6.68 10.70 -26.89
C ARG A 110 -6.60 11.37 -25.53
N SER A 111 -6.71 12.68 -25.52
CA SER A 111 -6.88 13.47 -24.30
C SER A 111 -7.97 14.52 -24.56
N PHE A 112 -8.84 14.71 -23.57
CA PHE A 112 -9.91 15.70 -23.65
C PHE A 112 -10.24 16.23 -22.26
N ALA A 113 -9.94 17.51 -22.02
CA ALA A 113 -10.41 18.25 -20.85
C ALA A 113 -11.69 19.04 -21.16
N THR A 114 -12.67 18.91 -20.27
CA THR A 114 -13.81 19.81 -20.13
C THR A 114 -13.55 20.84 -19.03
N GLU A 115 -14.57 21.56 -18.60
CA GLU A 115 -14.49 22.42 -17.40
C GLU A 115 -14.48 21.60 -16.10
N GLU A 116 -15.07 20.40 -16.09
CA GLU A 116 -15.31 19.60 -14.88
C GLU A 116 -14.53 18.27 -14.85
N SER A 117 -14.04 17.80 -16.00
CA SER A 117 -13.40 16.49 -16.12
C SER A 117 -12.27 16.46 -17.13
N LEU A 118 -11.33 15.54 -16.93
CA LEU A 118 -10.29 15.19 -17.89
C LEU A 118 -10.37 13.70 -18.20
N HIS A 119 -10.51 13.38 -19.49
CA HIS A 119 -10.50 12.02 -20.02
C HIS A 119 -9.21 11.77 -20.79
N LEU A 120 -8.44 10.76 -20.40
CA LEU A 120 -7.18 10.39 -21.00
C LEU A 120 -7.17 8.92 -21.40
N HIS A 121 -6.86 8.65 -22.66
CA HIS A 121 -6.61 7.31 -23.19
C HIS A 121 -5.14 7.22 -23.61
N ALA A 122 -4.41 6.30 -22.99
CA ALA A 122 -2.99 6.11 -23.25
C ALA A 122 -2.65 4.62 -23.40
N GLN A 123 -1.68 4.32 -24.25
CA GLN A 123 -1.02 3.04 -24.32
C GLN A 123 0.23 3.09 -23.45
N THR A 124 0.23 2.28 -22.40
CA THR A 124 1.37 2.07 -21.50
C THR A 124 2.12 0.80 -21.92
N PRO A 125 3.33 0.55 -21.40
CA PRO A 125 4.02 -0.73 -21.59
C PRO A 125 3.22 -1.94 -21.08
N LYS A 126 2.31 -1.74 -20.13
CA LYS A 126 1.45 -2.80 -19.55
C LYS A 126 0.16 -3.03 -20.35
N GLY A 127 -0.17 -2.14 -21.31
CA GLY A 127 -1.38 -2.22 -22.11
C GLY A 127 -2.11 -0.89 -22.23
N LEU A 128 -3.33 -0.95 -22.80
CA LEU A 128 -4.21 0.21 -22.95
C LEU A 128 -4.85 0.58 -21.62
N VAL A 129 -4.86 1.88 -21.32
CA VAL A 129 -5.40 2.41 -20.08
C VAL A 129 -6.27 3.62 -20.37
N GLU A 130 -7.40 3.68 -19.69
CA GLU A 130 -8.29 4.83 -19.62
C GLU A 130 -8.25 5.41 -18.21
N PHE A 131 -8.10 6.73 -18.14
CA PHE A 131 -8.08 7.49 -16.90
C PHE A 131 -9.07 8.65 -17.01
N ASN A 132 -9.92 8.73 -15.99
CA ASN A 132 -10.95 9.75 -15.87
C ASN A 132 -10.71 10.50 -14.56
N LEU A 133 -10.38 11.78 -14.70
CA LEU A 133 -10.20 12.70 -13.59
C LEU A 133 -11.46 13.56 -13.48
N ASP A 134 -12.04 13.60 -12.30
CA ASP A 134 -13.14 14.47 -11.92
C ASP A 134 -12.92 15.00 -10.49
N ASP A 135 -13.76 15.94 -10.07
CA ASP A 135 -13.73 16.49 -8.70
C ASP A 135 -13.97 15.44 -7.61
N ASN A 136 -14.49 14.26 -7.94
CA ASN A 136 -14.72 13.22 -6.96
C ASN A 136 -13.42 12.56 -6.52
N LEU A 137 -12.46 12.36 -7.43
CA LEU A 137 -11.14 11.82 -7.09
C LEU A 137 -10.50 12.60 -5.94
N PHE A 138 -10.59 13.92 -5.97
CA PHE A 138 -9.99 14.79 -4.95
C PHE A 138 -10.67 14.72 -3.58
N LYS A 139 -11.93 14.26 -3.53
CA LYS A 139 -12.73 14.09 -2.30
C LYS A 139 -12.66 12.66 -1.75
N GLU A 140 -12.01 11.75 -2.48
CA GLU A 140 -11.82 10.39 -2.00
C GLU A 140 -10.91 10.37 -0.77
N VAL A 141 -11.33 9.61 0.24
CA VAL A 141 -10.59 9.48 1.51
C VAL A 141 -9.14 9.05 1.28
N LEU A 142 -8.90 8.15 0.32
CA LEU A 142 -7.56 7.66 -0.01
C LEU A 142 -6.69 8.74 -0.67
N PHE A 143 -7.28 9.62 -1.49
CA PHE A 143 -6.55 10.71 -2.12
C PHE A 143 -6.17 11.77 -1.09
N GLU A 144 -7.11 12.14 -0.20
CA GLU A 144 -6.85 13.04 0.92
C GLU A 144 -5.77 12.47 1.86
N GLU A 145 -5.81 11.17 2.16
CA GLU A 145 -4.79 10.49 2.97
C GLU A 145 -3.41 10.53 2.29
N ALA A 146 -3.33 10.25 0.99
CA ALA A 146 -2.09 10.31 0.24
C ALA A 146 -1.52 11.74 0.20
N ASN A 147 -2.39 12.74 -0.01
CA ASN A 147 -1.99 14.15 0.02
C ASN A 147 -1.50 14.58 1.40
N TYR A 148 -2.23 14.24 2.46
CA TYR A 148 -1.82 14.54 3.84
C TYR A 148 -0.48 13.91 4.22
N THR A 149 -0.27 12.65 3.83
CA THR A 149 0.99 11.95 4.09
C THR A 149 2.15 12.54 3.27
N TYR A 150 1.92 12.93 2.02
CA TYR A 150 2.91 13.64 1.21
C TYR A 150 3.26 15.01 1.79
N GLN A 151 2.28 15.80 2.22
CA GLN A 151 2.53 17.10 2.88
C GLN A 151 3.42 16.94 4.12
N LYS A 152 3.17 15.91 4.92
CA LYS A 152 4.04 15.55 6.06
C LYS A 152 5.45 15.18 5.64
N LEU A 153 5.65 14.51 4.50
CA LEU A 153 7.00 14.22 4.00
C LEU A 153 7.76 15.50 3.67
N MET A 154 7.06 16.48 3.09
CA MET A 154 7.64 17.78 2.72
C MET A 154 7.97 18.68 3.93
N GLU A 155 7.52 18.33 5.14
CA GLU A 155 7.96 18.99 6.38
C GLU A 155 9.38 18.59 6.80
N TYR A 156 9.89 17.44 6.30
CA TYR A 156 11.26 17.00 6.58
C TYR A 156 12.25 17.67 5.63
N ASN A 157 13.49 17.88 6.10
CA ASN A 157 14.58 18.22 5.20
C ASN A 157 15.01 16.97 4.42
N LEU A 158 14.85 17.00 3.09
CA LEU A 158 15.16 15.92 2.16
C LEU A 158 16.45 16.17 1.35
N ASP A 159 17.24 17.19 1.67
CA ASP A 159 18.46 17.58 0.93
C ASP A 159 19.46 16.43 0.81
N PHE A 160 19.49 15.55 1.83
CA PHE A 160 20.35 14.37 1.88
C PHE A 160 20.05 13.32 0.80
N LEU A 161 18.89 13.41 0.12
CA LEU A 161 18.51 12.49 -0.93
C LEU A 161 19.15 12.84 -2.29
N GLU A 162 19.77 14.01 -2.46
CA GLU A 162 20.43 14.42 -3.72
C GLU A 162 19.53 14.25 -4.98
N ASN A 163 18.25 14.65 -4.88
CA ASN A 163 17.19 14.47 -5.90
C ASN A 163 16.71 13.02 -6.10
N LYS A 164 17.13 12.09 -5.26
CA LYS A 164 16.56 10.74 -5.24
C LYS A 164 15.14 10.78 -4.71
N ASP A 165 14.27 10.02 -5.37
CA ASP A 165 12.91 9.82 -4.91
C ASP A 165 12.87 9.15 -3.52
N ILE A 166 12.08 9.68 -2.60
CA ILE A 166 11.91 9.14 -1.23
C ILE A 166 11.38 7.70 -1.24
N LEU A 167 10.53 7.34 -2.20
CA LEU A 167 10.02 5.96 -2.29
C LEU A 167 11.08 4.99 -2.81
N ALA A 168 11.91 5.42 -3.77
CA ALA A 168 13.06 4.65 -4.21
C ALA A 168 14.12 4.51 -3.11
N PHE A 169 14.30 5.55 -2.28
CA PHE A 169 15.17 5.48 -1.11
C PHE A 169 14.62 4.53 -0.03
N LEU A 170 13.31 4.58 0.26
CA LEU A 170 12.66 3.61 1.13
C LEU A 170 12.89 2.17 0.65
N GLU A 171 12.72 1.91 -0.65
CA GLU A 171 12.95 0.60 -1.23
C GLU A 171 14.41 0.15 -1.08
N GLU A 172 15.38 1.05 -1.29
CA GLU A 172 16.80 0.77 -1.07
C GLU A 172 17.07 0.36 0.39
N VAL A 173 16.54 1.12 1.36
CA VAL A 173 16.68 0.81 2.79
C VAL A 173 16.11 -0.58 3.11
N GLU A 174 14.92 -0.89 2.61
CA GLU A 174 14.31 -2.20 2.78
C GLU A 174 15.15 -3.31 2.14
N ASN A 175 15.71 -3.07 0.95
CA ASN A 175 16.54 -4.02 0.24
C ASN A 175 17.86 -4.32 0.97
N HIS A 176 18.44 -3.34 1.67
CA HIS A 176 19.58 -3.58 2.56
C HIS A 176 19.24 -4.56 3.68
N ALA A 177 18.06 -4.43 4.30
CA ALA A 177 17.59 -5.37 5.32
C ALA A 177 17.30 -6.77 4.74
N LYS A 178 16.76 -6.83 3.51
CA LYS A 178 16.49 -8.10 2.79
C LYS A 178 17.76 -8.81 2.34
N LYS A 179 18.87 -8.11 2.12
CA LYS A 179 20.11 -8.70 1.58
C LYS A 179 20.62 -9.83 2.48
N GLY A 180 20.70 -11.03 1.91
CA GLY A 180 21.11 -12.26 2.59
C GLY A 180 20.06 -12.86 3.54
N ALA A 181 18.84 -12.33 3.55
CA ALA A 181 17.71 -12.87 4.30
C ALA A 181 16.79 -13.70 3.38
N ASN A 182 16.18 -14.73 3.93
CA ASN A 182 15.06 -15.43 3.35
C ASN A 182 13.78 -14.95 4.05
N ILE A 183 12.82 -14.44 3.28
CA ILE A 183 11.53 -13.98 3.77
C ILE A 183 10.46 -14.90 3.22
N GLN A 184 9.84 -15.69 4.09
CA GLN A 184 8.74 -16.58 3.76
C GLN A 184 7.42 -15.95 4.20
N ARG A 185 6.42 -15.97 3.32
CA ARG A 185 5.03 -15.63 3.66
C ARG A 185 4.26 -16.92 3.89
N TYR A 186 3.56 -17.04 5.02
CA TYR A 186 2.69 -18.16 5.30
C TYR A 186 1.32 -17.96 4.66
N LYS A 187 0.85 -18.93 3.88
CA LYS A 187 -0.50 -18.91 3.30
C LYS A 187 -1.49 -19.76 4.09
N GLY A 188 -0.98 -20.71 4.85
CA GLY A 188 -1.78 -21.55 5.73
C GLY A 188 -0.94 -22.15 6.85
N LEU A 189 -1.62 -22.62 7.90
CA LEU A 189 -0.95 -23.18 9.08
C LEU A 189 -0.12 -24.43 8.75
N GLY A 190 -0.49 -25.18 7.71
CA GLY A 190 0.24 -26.38 7.26
C GLY A 190 1.62 -26.12 6.67
N GLU A 191 1.96 -24.85 6.37
CA GLU A 191 3.30 -24.45 5.92
C GLU A 191 4.28 -24.27 7.10
N MET A 192 3.77 -24.27 8.34
CA MET A 192 4.57 -24.13 9.55
C MET A 192 4.92 -25.50 10.12
N ASN A 193 6.16 -25.65 10.57
CA ASN A 193 6.56 -26.83 11.32
C ASN A 193 5.87 -26.84 12.71
N PRO A 194 5.62 -28.01 13.31
CA PRO A 194 4.91 -28.11 14.60
C PRO A 194 5.52 -27.28 15.73
N ASN A 195 6.85 -27.22 15.82
CA ASN A 195 7.53 -26.42 16.85
C ASN A 195 7.33 -24.92 16.61
N ASP A 196 7.42 -24.46 15.36
CA ASP A 196 7.19 -23.05 15.02
C ASP A 196 5.75 -22.65 15.37
N LEU A 197 4.77 -23.47 14.98
CA LEU A 197 3.35 -23.23 15.29
C LEU A 197 3.09 -23.19 16.81
N TRP A 198 3.71 -24.10 17.56
CA TRP A 198 3.62 -24.11 19.01
C TRP A 198 4.16 -22.82 19.62
N GLU A 199 5.40 -22.46 19.28
CA GLU A 199 6.10 -21.30 19.82
C GLU A 199 5.43 -19.97 19.45
N THR A 200 4.91 -19.83 18.22
CA THR A 200 4.36 -18.55 17.75
C THR A 200 2.87 -18.37 18.04
N THR A 201 2.10 -19.46 18.07
CA THR A 201 0.63 -19.37 17.99
C THR A 201 -0.07 -20.06 19.16
N MET A 202 0.56 -21.04 19.81
CA MET A 202 -0.06 -21.78 20.91
C MET A 202 0.50 -21.44 22.30
N HIS A 203 1.80 -21.13 22.38
CA HIS A 203 2.51 -20.81 23.63
C HIS A 203 1.95 -19.55 24.28
N LYS A 204 1.65 -19.60 25.59
CA LYS A 204 0.84 -18.58 26.28
C LYS A 204 1.50 -17.20 26.27
N GLU A 205 2.82 -17.17 26.34
CA GLU A 205 3.67 -15.99 26.43
C GLU A 205 3.80 -15.27 25.08
N ASN A 206 3.72 -16.01 23.97
CA ASN A 206 3.98 -15.48 22.63
C ASN A 206 2.70 -15.31 21.80
N ARG A 207 1.65 -16.09 22.10
CA ARG A 207 0.43 -16.11 21.30
C ARG A 207 -0.32 -14.79 21.38
N SER A 208 -0.83 -14.36 20.24
CA SER A 208 -1.80 -13.27 20.14
C SER A 208 -3.19 -13.85 19.89
N LEU A 209 -4.16 -13.44 20.69
CA LEU A 209 -5.55 -13.90 20.61
C LEU A 209 -6.48 -12.70 20.46
N ILE A 210 -7.44 -12.79 19.54
CA ILE A 210 -8.55 -11.84 19.42
C ILE A 210 -9.75 -12.43 20.13
N LYS A 211 -10.34 -11.67 21.06
CA LYS A 211 -11.58 -12.06 21.75
C LYS A 211 -12.78 -11.66 20.90
N LEU A 212 -13.65 -12.61 20.58
CA LEU A 212 -14.87 -12.33 19.84
C LEU A 212 -15.93 -11.64 20.70
N LYS A 213 -16.63 -10.70 20.09
CA LYS A 213 -17.83 -10.06 20.65
C LYS A 213 -19.10 -10.61 20.00
N ILE A 214 -20.25 -10.35 20.60
CA ILE A 214 -21.55 -10.84 20.08
C ILE A 214 -21.86 -10.15 18.75
N GLU A 215 -21.53 -8.86 18.61
CA GLU A 215 -21.76 -8.13 17.37
C GLU A 215 -20.96 -8.71 16.18
N ASP A 216 -19.81 -9.35 16.45
CA ASP A 216 -19.02 -10.01 15.41
C ASP A 216 -19.72 -11.28 14.90
N LEU A 217 -20.49 -11.98 15.74
CA LEU A 217 -21.25 -13.17 15.35
C LEU A 217 -22.40 -12.82 14.41
N GLU A 218 -23.16 -11.77 14.72
CA GLU A 218 -24.27 -11.31 13.87
C GLU A 218 -23.76 -10.87 12.48
N LYS A 219 -22.66 -10.12 12.44
CA LYS A 219 -22.02 -9.74 11.16
C LYS A 219 -21.54 -10.96 10.38
N THR A 220 -20.96 -11.95 11.08
CA THR A 220 -20.45 -13.17 10.45
C THR A 220 -21.60 -14.00 9.86
N ASP A 221 -22.71 -14.14 10.57
CA ASP A 221 -23.88 -14.89 10.11
C ASP A 221 -24.53 -14.25 8.87
N ALA A 222 -24.62 -12.92 8.85
CA ALA A 222 -25.09 -12.17 7.70
C ALA A 222 -24.19 -12.39 6.46
N ILE A 223 -22.86 -12.31 6.62
CA ILE A 223 -21.90 -12.58 5.53
C ILE A 223 -21.99 -14.04 5.09
N PHE A 224 -22.08 -14.99 6.03
CA PHE A 224 -22.20 -16.40 5.72
C PHE A 224 -23.46 -16.68 4.88
N SER A 225 -24.62 -16.15 5.31
CA SER A 225 -25.88 -16.29 4.58
C SER A 225 -25.83 -15.65 3.20
N LEU A 226 -25.16 -14.49 3.06
CA LEU A 226 -24.95 -13.86 1.76
C LEU A 226 -24.06 -14.70 0.82
N CYS A 227 -22.99 -15.28 1.35
CA CYS A 227 -22.02 -16.04 0.56
C CYS A 227 -22.45 -17.49 0.28
N MET A 228 -23.26 -18.09 1.14
CA MET A 228 -23.67 -19.50 1.06
C MET A 228 -25.16 -19.70 0.80
N GLY A 229 -25.99 -18.66 0.89
CA GLY A 229 -27.44 -18.73 0.62
C GLY A 229 -27.78 -18.83 -0.86
N ASP A 230 -28.99 -19.23 -1.19
CA ASP A 230 -29.37 -19.60 -2.57
C ASP A 230 -29.45 -18.41 -3.55
N GLU A 231 -29.48 -17.17 -3.05
CA GLU A 231 -29.63 -15.97 -3.87
C GLU A 231 -28.32 -15.55 -4.54
N VAL A 232 -28.29 -15.63 -5.87
CA VAL A 232 -27.09 -15.34 -6.69
C VAL A 232 -26.83 -13.84 -6.83
N GLU A 233 -27.87 -13.03 -7.02
CA GLU A 233 -27.72 -11.60 -7.32
C GLU A 233 -27.12 -10.78 -6.16
N PRO A 234 -27.58 -10.92 -4.90
CA PRO A 234 -26.95 -10.23 -3.77
C PRO A 234 -25.48 -10.61 -3.60
N ARG A 235 -25.16 -11.89 -3.79
CA ARG A 235 -23.78 -12.41 -3.74
C ARG A 235 -22.92 -11.81 -4.84
N ARG A 236 -23.42 -11.76 -6.08
CA ARG A 236 -22.72 -11.17 -7.23
C ARG A 236 -22.44 -9.68 -7.00
N ALA A 237 -23.43 -8.92 -6.56
CA ALA A 237 -23.28 -7.50 -6.26
C ALA A 237 -22.25 -7.26 -5.16
N PHE A 238 -22.26 -8.07 -4.10
CA PHE A 238 -21.27 -8.00 -3.02
C PHE A 238 -19.85 -8.25 -3.52
N ILE A 239 -19.64 -9.31 -4.32
CA ILE A 239 -18.31 -9.62 -4.88
C ILE A 239 -17.83 -8.47 -5.79
N GLN A 240 -18.69 -7.95 -6.67
CA GLN A 240 -18.33 -6.86 -7.57
C GLN A 240 -17.97 -5.56 -6.82
N ALA A 241 -18.73 -5.22 -5.77
CA ALA A 241 -18.49 -4.04 -4.97
C ALA A 241 -17.15 -4.10 -4.21
N HIS A 242 -16.78 -5.27 -3.68
CA HIS A 242 -15.59 -5.44 -2.83
C HIS A 242 -14.38 -6.02 -3.58
N ALA A 243 -14.50 -6.36 -4.88
CA ALA A 243 -13.42 -6.97 -5.66
C ALA A 243 -12.14 -6.12 -5.66
N LYS A 244 -12.28 -4.79 -5.65
CA LYS A 244 -11.15 -3.85 -5.62
C LYS A 244 -10.52 -3.68 -4.24
N ASP A 245 -11.20 -4.09 -3.17
CA ASP A 245 -10.74 -3.95 -1.79
C ASP A 245 -9.93 -5.16 -1.29
N VAL A 246 -9.74 -6.18 -2.14
CA VAL A 246 -9.00 -7.39 -1.76
C VAL A 246 -7.52 -7.05 -1.57
N LYS A 247 -7.00 -7.24 -0.35
CA LYS A 247 -5.61 -6.91 0.02
C LYS A 247 -4.64 -8.09 -0.04
N GLN A 248 -5.14 -9.32 -0.04
CA GLN A 248 -4.34 -10.54 0.08
C GLN A 248 -4.74 -11.54 -1.01
N LEU A 249 -4.47 -11.19 -2.27
CA LEU A 249 -4.60 -12.15 -3.38
C LEU A 249 -3.38 -13.07 -3.41
N ASP A 250 -3.63 -14.34 -3.71
CA ASP A 250 -2.61 -15.29 -4.14
C ASP A 250 -2.34 -15.04 -5.64
N VAL A 251 -1.14 -14.55 -5.96
CA VAL A 251 -0.59 -14.53 -7.32
C VAL A 251 0.75 -15.26 -7.30
#